data_AF-A0A967KXK2-F1
#
_entry.id   AF-A0A967KXK2-F1
#
_cell.length_a   1.000
_cell.length_b   1.000
_cell.length_c   1.000
_cell.angle_alpha   90.00
_cell.angle_beta   90.00
_cell.angle_gamma   90.00
#
_symmetry.space_group_name_H-M   'P 1'
#
loop_
_entity.id
_entity.type
_entity.pdbx_description
1 polymer ?
#
loop_
_entity_poly.entity_id
_entity_poly.type
_entity_poly.pdbx_seq_one_letter_code
_entity_poly.pdbx_strand_id
1 'polypeptide(L)'
;VKGAAHLDAAQKWFDWALEPATQELGPKYEAFQAPTVTGANPSMPELLEVNLIDYDFQYCGENKTAFVDRFTNEIANAEDLKE
;
A
#
# COMPACT_ATOMS: atom_id res chain seq x y z
N VAL A 1 -9.71 -4.43 14.50
CA VAL A 1 -8.57 -3.52 14.73
C VAL A 1 -8.11 -3.62 16.19
N LYS A 2 -6.91 -4.16 16.46
CA LYS A 2 -6.41 -4.30 17.83
C LYS A 2 -6.11 -2.93 18.43
N GLY A 3 -6.69 -2.61 19.59
CA GLY A 3 -6.46 -1.35 20.28
C GLY A 3 -7.17 -0.11 19.72
N ALA A 4 -8.15 -0.28 18.81
CA ALA A 4 -8.93 0.86 18.31
C ALA A 4 -9.78 1.48 19.43
N ALA A 5 -9.63 2.79 19.65
CA ALA A 5 -10.45 3.54 20.60
C ALA A 5 -11.93 3.59 20.19
N HIS A 6 -12.23 3.55 18.89
CA HIS A 6 -13.57 3.58 18.33
C HIS A 6 -13.72 2.47 17.27
N LEU A 7 -13.95 1.23 17.72
CA LEU A 7 -13.99 0.06 16.84
C LEU A 7 -15.06 0.18 15.75
N ASP A 8 -16.26 0.66 16.10
CA ASP A 8 -17.37 0.79 15.14
C ASP A 8 -17.06 1.80 14.03
N ALA A 9 -16.42 2.92 14.37
CA ALA A 9 -16.02 3.92 13.39
C ALA A 9 -14.89 3.39 12.49
N ALA A 10 -13.93 2.63 13.07
CA ALA A 10 -12.86 2.02 12.31
C ALA A 10 -13.39 1.01 11.28
N GLN A 11 -14.40 0.21 11.65
CA GLN A 11 -15.03 -0.72 10.71
C GLN A 11 -15.73 0.03 9.57
N LYS A 12 -16.56 1.03 9.88
CA LYS A 12 -17.25 1.84 8.87
C LYS A 12 -16.29 2.52 7.90
N TRP A 13 -15.17 3.03 8.42
CA TRP A 13 -14.16 3.65 7.58
C TRP A 13 -13.50 2.64 6.65
N PHE A 14 -13.19 1.43 7.16
CA PHE A 14 -12.62 0.36 6.35
C PHE A 14 -13.56 -0.08 5.23
N ASP A 15 -14.84 -0.27 5.55
CA ASP A 15 -15.86 -0.64 4.57
C ASP A 15 -16.00 0.45 3.48
N TRP A 16 -16.07 1.72 3.90
CA TRP A 16 -16.13 2.86 2.99
C TRP A 16 -14.89 2.96 2.08
N ALA A 17 -13.69 2.70 2.61
CA ALA A 17 -12.43 2.72 1.84
C ALA A 17 -12.37 1.63 0.75
N LEU A 18 -13.19 0.58 0.87
CA LEU A 18 -13.32 -0.50 -0.11
C LEU A 18 -14.49 -0.32 -1.08
N GLU A 19 -15.24 0.79 -1.00
CA GLU A 19 -16.26 1.11 -2.00
C GLU A 19 -15.61 1.58 -3.31
N PRO A 20 -16.08 1.13 -4.49
CA PRO A 20 -15.57 1.59 -5.77
C PRO A 20 -15.55 3.12 -5.92
N ALA A 21 -16.66 3.77 -5.57
CA ALA A 21 -16.80 5.22 -5.65
C ALA A 21 -15.80 5.96 -4.74
N THR A 22 -15.40 5.35 -3.62
CA THR A 22 -14.40 5.91 -2.72
C THR A 22 -13.02 5.85 -3.33
N GLN A 23 -12.65 4.73 -3.96
CA GLN A 23 -11.35 4.60 -4.63
C GLN A 23 -11.25 5.51 -5.86
N GLU A 24 -12.38 5.78 -6.54
CA GLU A 24 -12.47 6.74 -7.64
C GLU A 24 -12.28 8.22 -7.22
N LEU A 25 -12.23 8.54 -5.91
CA LEU A 25 -11.94 9.90 -5.44
C LEU A 25 -10.49 10.31 -5.66
N GLY A 26 -9.56 9.37 -5.75
CA GLY A 26 -8.12 9.64 -5.81
C GLY A 26 -7.72 10.74 -6.81
N PRO A 27 -8.13 10.67 -8.09
CA PRO A 27 -7.73 11.62 -9.13
C PRO A 27 -8.14 13.06 -8.85
N LYS A 28 -9.26 13.26 -8.12
CA LYS A 28 -9.70 14.59 -7.69
C LYS A 28 -8.67 15.27 -6.78
N TYR A 29 -7.84 14.48 -6.10
CA TYR A 29 -6.81 14.92 -5.17
C TYR A 29 -5.41 14.52 -5.66
N GLU A 30 -5.23 14.37 -6.97
CA GLU A 30 -3.94 14.05 -7.61
C GLU A 30 -3.34 12.70 -7.15
N ALA A 31 -4.19 11.77 -6.73
CA ALA A 31 -3.82 10.41 -6.34
C ALA A 31 -4.22 9.41 -7.46
N PHE A 32 -3.23 8.79 -8.10
CA PHE A 32 -3.40 7.99 -9.33
C PHE A 32 -3.09 6.50 -9.13
N GLN A 33 -3.16 6.02 -7.89
CA GLN A 33 -2.98 4.60 -7.58
C GLN A 33 -4.08 3.77 -8.25
N ALA A 34 -3.72 2.55 -8.66
CA ALA A 34 -4.66 1.57 -9.17
C ALA A 34 -5.71 1.20 -8.10
N PRO A 35 -7.00 1.07 -8.46
CA PRO A 35 -8.01 0.53 -7.57
C PRO A 35 -7.68 -0.92 -7.17
N THR A 36 -8.06 -1.30 -5.95
CA THR A 36 -7.89 -2.65 -5.39
C THR A 36 -9.19 -3.44 -5.31
N VAL A 37 -10.31 -2.83 -5.69
CA VAL A 37 -11.65 -3.44 -5.68
C VAL A 37 -12.24 -3.53 -7.08
N THR A 38 -13.07 -4.55 -7.29
CA THR A 38 -13.80 -4.72 -8.55
C THR A 38 -14.87 -3.64 -8.71
N GLY A 39 -15.04 -3.14 -9.94
CA GLY A 39 -16.10 -2.19 -10.29
C GLY A 39 -15.73 -0.71 -10.15
N ALA A 40 -14.52 -0.40 -9.67
CA ALA A 40 -13.96 0.94 -9.74
C ALA A 40 -13.38 1.22 -11.13
N ASN A 41 -13.54 2.45 -11.62
CA ASN A 41 -12.93 2.92 -12.84
C ASN A 41 -11.51 3.44 -12.56
N PRO A 42 -10.45 2.80 -13.09
CA PRO A 42 -9.09 3.27 -12.91
C PRO A 42 -8.87 4.58 -13.67
N SER A 43 -8.17 5.52 -13.04
CA SER A 43 -7.81 6.80 -13.66
C SER A 43 -6.64 6.72 -14.62
N MET A 44 -5.78 5.73 -14.42
CA MET A 44 -4.60 5.41 -15.23
C MET A 44 -4.62 3.89 -15.54
N PRO A 45 -5.55 3.41 -16.39
CA PRO A 45 -5.71 1.97 -16.69
C PRO A 45 -4.43 1.30 -17.21
N GLU A 46 -3.56 2.04 -17.89
CA GLU A 46 -2.30 1.56 -18.43
C GLU A 46 -1.35 1.03 -17.34
N LEU A 47 -1.48 1.48 -16.09
CA LEU A 47 -0.68 0.97 -14.96
C LEU A 47 -1.04 -0.48 -14.62
N LEU A 48 -2.18 -0.99 -15.10
CA LEU A 48 -2.63 -2.37 -14.90
C LEU A 48 -2.15 -3.33 -16.00
N GLU A 49 -1.59 -2.82 -17.09
CA GLU A 49 -1.18 -3.61 -18.27
C GLU A 49 0.32 -3.97 -18.26
N VAL A 50 1.04 -3.63 -17.19
CA VAL A 50 2.48 -3.87 -17.08
C VAL A 50 2.80 -5.32 -16.67
N ASN A 51 4.00 -5.79 -17.02
CA ASN A 51 4.47 -7.12 -16.62
C ASN A 51 4.85 -7.13 -15.13
N LEU A 52 3.94 -7.64 -14.29
CA LEU A 52 4.11 -7.70 -12.84
C LEU A 52 4.69 -9.04 -12.39
N ILE A 53 5.51 -9.00 -11.34
CA ILE A 53 5.84 -10.20 -10.56
C ILE A 53 4.67 -10.57 -9.64
N ASP A 54 4.60 -11.84 -9.27
CA ASP A 54 3.71 -12.30 -8.20
C ASP A 54 4.35 -11.96 -6.84
N TYR A 55 4.04 -10.78 -6.32
CA TYR A 55 4.67 -10.27 -5.10
C TYR A 55 4.14 -11.01 -3.85
N ASP A 56 5.00 -11.81 -3.21
CA ASP A 56 4.66 -12.49 -1.96
C ASP A 56 4.73 -11.51 -0.76
N PHE A 57 3.59 -10.93 -0.43
CA PHE A 57 3.46 -10.02 0.71
C PHE A 57 3.80 -10.67 2.06
N GLN A 58 3.53 -11.97 2.24
CA GLN A 58 3.76 -12.66 3.51
C GLN A 58 5.26 -12.88 3.71
N TYR A 59 5.95 -13.47 2.72
CA TYR A 59 7.39 -13.66 2.77
C TYR A 59 8.12 -12.33 2.96
N CYS A 60 7.72 -11.31 2.20
CA CYS A 60 8.34 -9.98 2.31
C CYS A 60 8.11 -9.32 3.68
N GLY A 61 6.91 -9.50 4.25
CA GLY A 61 6.58 -9.00 5.58
C GLY A 61 7.36 -9.69 6.70
N GLU A 62 7.45 -11.02 6.66
CA GLU A 62 8.17 -11.83 7.66
C GLU A 62 9.69 -11.60 7.62
N ASN A 63 10.24 -11.32 6.44
CA ASN A 63 11.69 -11.13 6.25
C ASN A 63 12.13 -9.66 6.20
N LYS A 64 11.23 -8.71 6.47
CA LYS A 64 11.50 -7.27 6.39
C LYS A 64 12.79 -6.86 7.11
N THR A 65 13.00 -7.34 8.33
CA THR A 65 14.19 -6.99 9.13
C THR A 65 15.49 -7.40 8.44
N ALA A 66 15.56 -8.63 7.92
CA ALA A 66 16.74 -9.12 7.23
C ALA A 66 17.06 -8.30 5.97
N PHE A 67 16.04 -7.88 5.22
CA PHE A 67 16.24 -7.04 4.03
C PHE A 67 16.74 -5.64 4.38
N VAL A 68 16.16 -5.01 5.40
CA VAL A 68 16.58 -3.69 5.87
C VAL A 68 18.02 -3.75 6.39
N ASP A 69 18.34 -4.70 7.27
CA ASP A 69 19.68 -4.85 7.84
C ASP A 69 20.74 -5.06 6.76
N ARG A 70 20.43 -5.90 5.77
CA ARG A 70 21.35 -6.15 4.65
C ARG A 70 21.58 -4.89 3.82
N PHE A 71 20.51 -4.18 3.45
CA PHE A 71 20.65 -2.93 2.69
C PHE A 71 21.44 -1.88 3.46
N THR A 72 21.17 -1.73 4.75
CA THR A 72 21.88 -0.81 5.64
C THR A 72 23.36 -1.14 5.80
N ASN A 73 23.74 -2.41 5.85
CA ASN A 73 25.13 -2.79 6.08
C ASN A 73 25.96 -2.89 4.78
N GLU A 74 25.33 -3.26 3.68
CA GLU A 74 26.02 -3.54 2.42
C GLU A 74 25.94 -2.40 1.41
N ILE A 75 24.90 -1.56 1.47
CA ILE A 75 24.59 -0.58 0.40
C ILE A 75 24.54 0.85 0.90
N ALA A 76 23.67 1.14 1.88
CA ALA A 76 23.61 2.47 2.46
C ALA A 76 24.84 2.66 3.36
N ASN A 77 25.61 3.74 3.21
CA ASN A 77 26.66 4.00 4.19
C ASN A 77 25.98 4.21 5.55
N ALA A 78 26.46 3.55 6.59
CA ALA A 78 25.88 3.65 7.93
C ALA A 78 25.83 5.08 8.50
N GLU A 79 26.60 6.02 7.92
CA GLU A 79 26.58 7.44 8.26
C GLU A 79 25.39 8.21 7.64
N ASP A 80 24.86 7.74 6.51
CA ASP A 80 23.76 8.38 5.75
C ASP A 80 22.36 8.01 6.29
N LEU A 81 22.28 7.11 7.27
CA LEU A 81 21.02 6.60 7.86
C LEU A 81 20.59 7.34 9.14
N LYS A 82 21.28 8.42 9.50
CA LYS A 82 20.80 9.34 10.53
C LYS A 82 19.87 10.38 9.90
N GLU A 83 18.57 10.12 10.01
CA GLU A 83 17.52 11.06 10.46
C GLU A 83 16.14 10.39 10.46
#